data_AF-M0PLJ2-F1
#
_entry.id   AF-M0PLJ2-F1
#
_cell.length_a   1.000
_cell.length_b   1.000
_cell.length_c   1.000
_cell.angle_alpha   90.00
_cell.angle_beta   90.00
_cell.angle_gamma   90.00
#
_symmetry.space_group_name_H-M   'P 1'
#
loop_
_entity.id
_entity.type
_entity.pdbx_description
1 polymer ?
#
loop_
_entity_poly.entity_id
_entity_poly.type
_entity_poly.pdbx_seq_one_letter_code
_entity_poly.pdbx_strand_id
1 'polypeptide(L)'
;MATDAQQACFEAGIKFGSLYHQFAGTPVSPSSARSLEAAMAEAIENQPHCEAVEVTVHDDRVADAVDHENGYTELTGSLMDVRMRIAYEGVTVRTRMEMEDGYPLMKLVEVVDGGRPGSGDADSSPDADSSPDADPNA
;
A
#
# COMPACT_ATOMS: atom_id res chain seq x y z
N MET A 1 -11.42 13.90 10.00
CA MET A 1 -10.65 13.49 8.81
C MET A 1 -9.76 12.33 9.21
N ALA A 2 -9.40 11.45 8.27
CA ALA A 2 -8.44 10.39 8.55
C ALA A 2 -7.06 11.00 8.86
N THR A 3 -6.30 10.35 9.73
CA THR A 3 -4.87 10.64 9.94
C THR A 3 -4.05 10.16 8.74
N ASP A 4 -2.85 10.71 8.55
CA ASP A 4 -1.96 10.30 7.47
C ASP A 4 -1.63 8.80 7.54
N ALA A 5 -1.49 8.24 8.75
CA ALA A 5 -1.30 6.80 8.95
C ALA A 5 -2.51 5.97 8.51
N GLN A 6 -3.73 6.44 8.81
CA GLN A 6 -4.95 5.78 8.33
C GLN A 6 -5.07 5.86 6.81
N GLN A 7 -4.73 7.00 6.21
CA GLN A 7 -4.73 7.15 4.75
C GLN A 7 -3.68 6.24 4.10
N ALA A 8 -2.46 6.17 4.64
CA ALA A 8 -1.42 5.27 4.14
C ALA A 8 -1.82 3.79 4.21
N CYS A 9 -2.47 3.38 5.31
CA CYS A 9 -3.00 2.02 5.45
C CYS A 9 -4.16 1.74 4.49
N PHE A 10 -5.01 2.74 4.24
CA PHE A 10 -6.10 2.66 3.28
C PHE A 10 -5.58 2.48 1.86
N GLU A 11 -4.57 3.25 1.46
CA GLU A 11 -3.88 3.07 0.18
C GLU A 11 -3.32 1.65 0.07
N ALA A 12 -2.65 1.13 1.10
CA ALA A 12 -2.15 -0.24 1.10
C ALA A 12 -3.24 -1.28 0.80
N GLY A 13 -4.44 -1.10 1.36
CA GLY A 13 -5.59 -1.95 1.08
C GLY A 13 -6.05 -1.88 -0.38
N ILE A 14 -6.09 -0.68 -0.98
CA ILE A 14 -6.39 -0.50 -2.41
C ILE A 14 -5.39 -1.26 -3.29
N LYS A 15 -4.10 -1.16 -2.98
CA LYS A 15 -3.04 -1.82 -3.78
C LYS A 15 -3.16 -3.34 -3.70
N PHE A 16 -3.41 -3.88 -2.51
CA PHE A 16 -3.65 -5.32 -2.38
C PHE A 16 -4.90 -5.79 -3.13
N GLY A 17 -6.01 -5.07 -3.00
CA GLY A 17 -7.25 -5.44 -3.68
C GLY A 17 -7.10 -5.42 -5.20
N SER A 18 -6.46 -4.37 -5.73
CA SER A 18 -6.19 -4.27 -7.18
C SER A 18 -5.19 -5.32 -7.65
N LEU A 19 -4.06 -5.53 -6.96
CA LEU A 19 -3.09 -6.57 -7.31
C LEU A 19 -3.75 -7.95 -7.35
N TYR A 20 -4.45 -8.34 -6.28
CA TYR A 20 -5.01 -9.69 -6.19
C TYR A 20 -6.07 -9.93 -7.26
N HIS A 21 -7.05 -9.03 -7.39
CA HIS A 21 -8.17 -9.25 -8.31
C HIS A 21 -7.83 -8.97 -9.78
N GLN A 22 -6.80 -8.17 -10.07
CA GLN A 22 -6.37 -7.94 -11.45
C GLN A 22 -5.60 -9.13 -12.03
N PHE A 23 -4.82 -9.85 -11.20
CA PHE A 23 -3.89 -10.88 -11.68
C PHE A 23 -4.31 -12.31 -11.34
N ALA A 24 -5.20 -12.53 -10.37
CA ALA A 24 -5.75 -13.86 -10.13
C ALA A 24 -6.39 -14.46 -11.40
N GLY A 25 -6.09 -15.73 -11.69
CA GLY A 25 -6.53 -16.41 -12.90
C GLY A 25 -5.58 -16.26 -14.10
N THR A 26 -4.52 -15.44 -13.99
CA THR A 26 -3.55 -15.29 -15.09
C THR A 26 -2.81 -16.61 -15.32
N PRO A 27 -2.72 -17.12 -16.56
CA PRO A 27 -1.90 -18.29 -16.86
C PRO A 27 -0.43 -18.09 -16.48
N VAL A 28 0.13 -19.02 -15.71
CA VAL A 28 1.51 -18.98 -15.25
C VAL A 28 2.16 -20.36 -15.32
N SER A 29 3.44 -20.37 -15.69
CA SER A 29 4.32 -21.53 -15.65
C SER A 29 5.69 -21.10 -15.11
N PRO A 30 6.60 -22.03 -14.75
CA PRO A 30 7.93 -21.66 -14.26
C PRO A 30 8.72 -20.79 -15.25
N SER A 31 8.47 -20.91 -16.56
CA SER A 31 9.14 -20.10 -17.57
C SER A 31 8.57 -18.67 -17.69
N SER A 32 7.30 -18.44 -17.33
CA SER A 32 6.66 -17.12 -17.40
C SER A 32 6.63 -16.37 -16.08
N ALA A 33 6.81 -17.07 -14.94
CA ALA A 33 6.70 -16.53 -13.59
C ALA A 33 7.48 -15.22 -13.40
N ARG A 34 8.75 -15.17 -13.82
CA ARG A 34 9.60 -13.98 -13.66
C ARG A 34 9.09 -12.75 -14.42
N SER A 35 8.57 -12.95 -15.64
CA SER A 35 7.98 -11.85 -16.41
C SER A 35 6.66 -11.37 -15.80
N LEU A 36 5.87 -12.28 -15.21
CA LEU A 36 4.61 -11.94 -14.57
C LEU A 36 4.85 -11.16 -13.28
N GLU A 37 5.82 -11.57 -12.46
CA GLU A 37 6.24 -10.81 -11.27
C GLU A 37 6.59 -9.37 -11.58
N ALA A 38 7.43 -9.16 -12.61
CA ALA A 38 7.83 -7.82 -13.03
C ALA A 38 6.63 -6.99 -13.50
N ALA A 39 5.77 -7.56 -14.34
CA ALA A 39 4.57 -6.88 -14.82
C ALA A 39 3.61 -6.52 -13.67
N MET A 40 3.46 -7.40 -12.68
CA MET A 40 2.65 -7.14 -11.50
C MET A 40 3.23 -6.01 -10.65
N ALA A 41 4.53 -6.04 -10.39
CA ALA A 41 5.20 -4.99 -9.63
C ALA A 41 5.06 -3.63 -10.31
N GLU A 42 5.44 -3.53 -11.58
CA GLU A 42 5.38 -2.29 -12.36
C GLU A 42 3.95 -1.72 -12.45
N ALA A 43 2.94 -2.58 -12.63
CA ALA A 43 1.54 -2.15 -12.71
C ALA A 43 1.03 -1.54 -11.39
N ILE A 44 1.46 -2.08 -10.25
CA ILE A 44 0.99 -1.64 -8.93
C ILE A 44 1.81 -0.46 -8.42
N GLU A 45 3.10 -0.40 -8.71
CA GLU A 45 3.96 0.77 -8.46
C GLU A 45 3.47 2.02 -9.21
N ASN A 46 2.84 1.85 -10.37
CA ASN A 46 2.23 2.96 -11.12
C ASN A 46 1.01 3.60 -10.39
N GLN A 47 0.51 3.00 -9.30
CA GLN A 47 -0.56 3.59 -8.50
C GLN A 47 -0.02 4.68 -7.55
N PRO A 48 -0.84 5.69 -7.19
CA PRO A 48 -0.42 6.75 -6.27
C PRO A 48 0.13 6.21 -4.95
N HIS A 49 1.18 6.84 -4.42
CA HIS A 49 1.78 6.56 -3.11
C HIS A 49 2.45 5.17 -2.96
N CYS A 50 2.59 4.41 -4.05
CA CYS A 50 3.31 3.14 -4.03
C CYS A 50 4.79 3.38 -4.35
N GLU A 51 5.67 3.14 -3.38
CA GLU A 51 7.11 3.39 -3.53
C GLU A 51 7.82 2.16 -4.12
N ALA A 52 7.41 0.96 -3.72
CA ALA A 52 8.00 -0.28 -4.18
C ALA A 52 7.03 -1.46 -4.01
N VAL A 53 7.07 -2.40 -4.95
CA VAL A 53 6.36 -3.67 -4.92
C VAL A 53 7.32 -4.80 -5.27
N GLU A 54 7.30 -5.85 -4.47
CA GLU A 54 8.00 -7.10 -4.75
C GLU A 54 6.95 -8.21 -4.82
N VAL A 55 6.96 -8.96 -5.92
CA VAL A 55 6.12 -10.14 -6.12
C VAL A 55 7.05 -11.34 -6.29
N THR A 56 6.78 -12.41 -5.56
CA THR A 56 7.52 -13.67 -5.67
C THR A 56 6.53 -14.80 -5.90
N VAL A 57 6.45 -15.27 -7.12
CA VAL A 57 5.82 -16.52 -7.54
C VAL A 57 6.78 -17.67 -7.24
N HIS A 58 6.27 -18.65 -6.51
CA HIS A 58 7.02 -19.82 -6.03
C HIS A 58 7.03 -20.91 -7.10
N ASP A 59 8.20 -21.15 -7.71
CA ASP A 59 8.35 -22.09 -8.83
C ASP A 59 7.97 -23.53 -8.48
N ASP A 60 8.27 -23.96 -7.24
CA ASP A 60 7.88 -25.27 -6.70
C ASP A 60 6.36 -25.40 -6.63
N ARG A 61 5.67 -24.40 -6.08
CA ARG A 61 4.20 -24.40 -5.98
C ARG A 61 3.53 -24.33 -7.35
N VAL A 62 4.11 -23.58 -8.29
CA VAL A 62 3.63 -23.54 -9.67
C VAL A 62 3.82 -24.91 -10.31
N ALA A 63 5.00 -25.52 -10.20
CA ALA A 63 5.28 -26.83 -10.79
C ALA A 63 4.34 -27.92 -10.24
N ASP A 64 4.04 -27.90 -8.94
CA ASP A 64 3.11 -28.83 -8.30
C ASP A 64 1.66 -28.62 -8.75
N ALA A 65 1.27 -27.38 -9.09
CA ALA A 65 -0.07 -27.03 -9.54
C ALA A 65 -0.29 -27.21 -11.05
N VAL A 66 0.78 -27.29 -11.85
CA VAL A 66 0.69 -27.45 -13.31
C VAL A 66 0.11 -28.82 -13.66
N ASP A 67 -1.03 -28.81 -14.34
CA ASP A 67 -1.54 -29.99 -15.04
C ASP A 67 -0.65 -30.31 -16.26
N HIS A 68 -0.10 -31.51 -16.28
CA HIS A 68 0.87 -31.95 -17.27
C HIS A 68 0.33 -31.96 -18.71
N GLU A 69 -0.99 -31.97 -18.90
CA GLU A 69 -1.60 -31.89 -20.23
C GLU A 69 -1.48 -30.48 -20.85
N ASN A 70 -1.51 -29.43 -20.02
CA ASN A 70 -1.59 -28.04 -20.49
C ASN A 70 -0.29 -27.24 -20.27
N GLY A 71 0.59 -27.68 -19.36
CA GLY A 71 1.90 -27.07 -19.13
C GLY A 71 1.88 -25.70 -18.42
N TYR A 72 0.73 -25.30 -17.87
CA TYR A 72 0.55 -24.10 -17.06
C TYR A 72 -0.53 -24.32 -16.00
N THR A 73 -0.60 -23.42 -15.02
CA THR A 73 -1.71 -23.28 -14.06
C THR A 73 -2.20 -21.84 -14.04
N GLU A 74 -3.32 -21.59 -13.38
CA GLU A 74 -3.79 -20.24 -13.08
C GLU A 74 -3.09 -19.68 -11.83
N LEU A 75 -2.68 -18.41 -11.88
CA LEU A 75 -2.12 -17.73 -10.72
C LEU A 75 -3.19 -17.59 -9.64
N THR A 76 -2.88 -18.08 -8.44
CA THR A 76 -3.70 -17.89 -7.24
C THR A 76 -2.84 -17.36 -6.10
N GLY A 77 -3.46 -16.83 -5.05
CA GLY A 77 -2.73 -16.30 -3.90
C GLY A 77 -1.80 -17.31 -3.21
N SER A 78 -2.07 -18.61 -3.31
CA SER A 78 -1.20 -19.64 -2.72
C SER A 78 0.14 -19.81 -3.45
N LEU A 79 0.22 -19.36 -4.69
CA LEU A 79 1.41 -19.49 -5.52
C LEU A 79 2.39 -18.32 -5.35
N MET A 80 2.02 -17.26 -4.63
CA MET A 80 2.86 -16.06 -4.54
C MET A 80 2.91 -15.42 -3.15
N ASP A 81 4.04 -14.77 -2.87
CA ASP A 81 4.20 -13.79 -1.80
C ASP A 81 4.26 -12.39 -2.43
N VAL A 82 3.75 -11.39 -1.70
CA VAL A 82 3.82 -9.98 -2.11
C VAL A 82 4.30 -9.13 -0.95
N ARG A 83 5.17 -8.16 -1.21
CA ARG A 83 5.56 -7.11 -0.27
C ARG A 83 5.40 -5.76 -0.94
N MET A 84 4.88 -4.78 -0.20
CA MET A 84 4.75 -3.43 -0.72
C MET A 84 5.22 -2.40 0.30
N ARG A 85 5.68 -1.26 -0.21
CA ARG A 85 5.98 -0.07 0.56
C ARG A 85 5.11 1.08 0.06
N ILE A 86 4.30 1.63 0.95
CA ILE A 86 3.45 2.78 0.68
C ILE A 86 4.04 3.98 1.43
N ALA A 87 4.11 5.13 0.76
CA ALA A 87 4.61 6.38 1.31
C ALA A 87 3.58 7.50 1.12
N TYR A 88 3.06 8.03 2.23
CA TYR A 88 2.06 9.09 2.24
C TYR A 88 2.38 10.11 3.34
N GLU A 89 2.61 11.37 2.96
CA GLU A 89 2.84 12.51 3.88
C GLU A 89 3.81 12.22 5.04
N GLY A 90 4.92 11.54 4.76
CA GLY A 90 5.94 11.20 5.76
C GLY A 90 5.66 9.92 6.57
N VAL A 91 4.51 9.27 6.35
CA VAL A 91 4.22 7.93 6.86
C VAL A 91 4.62 6.87 5.84
N THR A 92 5.38 5.87 6.29
CA THR A 92 5.70 4.67 5.52
C THR A 92 4.95 3.46 6.08
N VAL A 93 4.21 2.77 5.21
CA VAL A 93 3.56 1.50 5.54
C VAL A 93 4.26 0.38 4.78
N ARG A 94 4.66 -0.67 5.50
CA ARG A 94 5.19 -1.91 4.92
C ARG A 94 4.15 -3.00 5.07
N THR A 95 3.97 -3.77 4.01
CA THR A 95 2.97 -4.83 3.98
C THR A 95 3.54 -6.16 3.53
N ARG A 96 2.76 -7.21 3.76
CA ARG A 96 3.01 -8.54 3.21
C ARG A 96 1.71 -9.27 2.88
N MET A 97 1.72 -10.05 1.82
CA MET A 97 0.80 -11.15 1.58
C MET A 97 1.60 -12.44 1.49
N GLU A 98 1.22 -13.44 2.29
CA GLU A 98 1.82 -14.77 2.32
C GLU A 98 0.77 -15.77 2.81
N MET A 99 1.03 -17.06 2.62
CA MET A 99 0.16 -18.11 3.17
C MET A 99 0.26 -18.15 4.71
N GLU A 100 -0.87 -18.00 5.37
CA GLU A 100 -1.03 -18.10 6.82
C GLU A 100 -2.30 -18.93 7.10
N ASP A 101 -2.16 -20.04 7.83
CA ASP A 101 -3.25 -20.96 8.17
C ASP A 101 -4.13 -21.38 6.97
N GLY A 102 -3.50 -21.62 5.82
CA GLY A 102 -4.19 -22.06 4.60
C GLY A 102 -4.84 -20.94 3.80
N TYR A 103 -4.57 -19.67 4.13
CA TYR A 103 -5.14 -18.50 3.44
C TYR A 103 -4.04 -17.50 3.02
N PRO A 104 -4.09 -16.90 1.82
CA PRO A 104 -3.14 -15.85 1.42
C PRO A 104 -3.47 -14.54 2.14
N LEU A 105 -2.96 -14.38 3.36
CA LEU A 105 -3.31 -13.29 4.25
C LEU A 105 -2.54 -12.02 3.90
N MET A 106 -3.27 -10.95 3.58
CA MET A 106 -2.74 -9.60 3.42
C MET A 106 -2.67 -8.91 4.79
N LYS A 107 -1.49 -8.39 5.15
CA LYS A 107 -1.28 -7.72 6.44
C LYS A 107 -0.36 -6.52 6.35
N LEU A 108 -0.60 -5.58 7.27
CA LEU A 108 0.37 -4.54 7.61
C LEU A 108 1.46 -5.18 8.47
N VAL A 109 2.72 -4.97 8.10
CA VAL A 109 3.89 -5.45 8.86
C VAL A 109 4.39 -4.34 9.78
N GLU A 110 4.42 -3.11 9.29
CA GLU A 110 4.96 -1.96 10.00
C GLU A 110 4.31 -0.67 9.50
N VAL A 111 4.06 0.27 10.41
CA VAL A 111 3.65 1.64 10.09
C VAL A 111 4.60 2.57 10.82
N VAL A 112 5.40 3.31 10.06
CA VAL A 112 6.42 4.24 10.58
C VAL A 112 5.97 5.66 10.25
N ASP A 113 5.69 6.45 11.28
CA ASP A 113 5.46 7.87 11.14
C ASP A 113 6.81 8.59 11.25
N GLY A 114 7.27 9.17 10.13
CA GLY A 114 8.52 9.92 10.04
C GLY A 114 8.49 11.28 10.73
N GLY A 115 7.32 11.71 11.24
CA GLY A 115 7.14 12.92 12.03
C GLY A 115 7.80 14.16 11.43
N ARG A 116 7.05 14.97 10.66
CA ARG A 116 7.32 16.41 10.75
C ARG A 116 6.94 16.82 12.19
N PRO A 117 7.80 17.55 12.93
CA PRO A 117 7.36 18.13 14.18
C PRO A 117 6.09 18.91 13.86
N GLY A 118 4.98 18.56 14.53
CA GLY A 118 3.69 19.14 14.25
C GLY A 118 3.87 20.65 14.15
N SER A 119 3.40 21.24 13.04
CA SER A 119 3.16 22.67 13.01
C SER A 119 2.13 22.91 14.11
N GLY A 120 2.61 23.22 15.31
CA GLY A 120 1.77 23.59 16.42
C GLY A 120 0.89 24.71 15.93
N ASP A 121 -0.42 24.52 16.05
CA ASP A 121 -1.39 25.60 15.96
C ASP A 121 -0.91 26.70 16.90
N ALA A 122 -0.27 27.72 16.34
CA ALA A 122 -0.08 28.99 17.00
C ALA A 122 -1.43 29.72 16.98
N ASP A 123 -2.41 29.14 17.65
CA ASP A 123 -3.61 29.86 18.06
C ASP A 123 -3.24 30.64 19.32
N SER A 124 -2.84 31.88 19.12
CA SER A 124 -2.84 32.91 20.16
C SER A 124 -2.98 34.26 19.49
N SER A 125 -4.20 34.55 19.04
CA SER A 125 -4.66 35.94 18.93
C SER A 125 -5.32 36.30 20.26
N PRO A 126 -4.71 37.15 21.11
CA PRO A 126 -5.44 37.72 22.22
C PRO A 126 -6.35 38.83 21.67
N ASP A 127 -7.63 38.71 22.02
CA ASP A 127 -8.65 39.73 21.87
C ASP A 127 -8.16 41.11 22.33
N ALA A 128 -8.18 42.09 21.43
CA ALA A 128 -8.15 43.50 21.78
C ALA A 128 -9.55 44.07 21.56
N ASP A 129 -10.44 43.83 22.52
CA ASP A 129 -11.64 44.63 22.70
C ASP A 129 -11.31 45.83 23.59
N SER A 130 -11.34 47.02 23.00
CA SER A 130 -11.57 48.32 23.65
C SER A 130 -11.76 49.39 22.58
N SER A 131 -13.00 49.56 22.10
CA SER A 131 -13.48 50.85 21.57
C SER A 131 -14.20 51.63 22.68
N PRO A 132 -14.66 52.87 22.45
CA PRO A 132 -13.96 54.07 22.01
C PRO A 132 -14.13 55.20 23.06
N ASP A 133 -13.36 56.29 22.99
CA ASP A 133 -13.88 57.59 23.45
C ASP A 133 -13.25 58.73 22.68
N ALA A 134 -14.13 59.55 22.12
CA ALA A 134 -13.86 60.69 21.29
C ALA A 134 -13.34 61.85 22.15
N ASP A 135 -12.31 62.55 21.66
CA ASP A 135 -11.94 63.87 22.16
C ASP A 135 -12.81 64.94 21.46
N PRO A 136 -13.62 65.74 22.18
CA PRO A 136 -14.42 66.80 21.59
C PRO A 136 -13.68 68.15 21.47
N ASN A 137 -12.34 68.22 21.49
CA ASN A 137 -11.62 69.48 21.30
C ASN A 137 -10.23 69.37 20.61
N ALA A 138 -10.22 69.04 19.31
CA ALA A 138 -9.07 69.31 18.43
C ALA A 138 -9.54 69.73 17.03
#